data_AF-A0AA38LF07-F1
#
_entry.id   AF-A0AA38LF07-F1
#
_cell.length_a   1.000
_cell.length_b   1.000
_cell.length_c   1.000
_cell.angle_alpha   90.00
_cell.angle_beta   90.00
_cell.angle_gamma   90.00
#
_symmetry.space_group_name_H-M   'P 1'
#
loop_
_entity.id
_entity.type
_entity.pdbx_description
1 polymer ?
#
loop_
_entity_poly.entity_id
_entity_poly.type
_entity_poly.pdbx_seq_one_letter_code
_entity_poly.pdbx_strand_id
1 'polypeptide(L)'
;MDLSKKKCVSCQSKDIKTMSEEAAKELLQQIPDWSILHEDGKLKLHRSWKVKSFKKGLEFFACIGDLAESEGHHPDLHLVGWNNVSLDIWTHAI
;
A
#
# COMPACT_ATOMS: atom_id res chain seq x y z
N MET A 1 -13.91 -8.80 -8.73
CA MET A 1 -12.79 -9.77 -8.58
C MET A 1 -12.35 -9.70 -7.13
N ASP A 2 -11.94 -10.79 -6.50
CA ASP A 2 -11.46 -10.70 -5.10
C ASP A 2 -9.95 -10.43 -5.10
N LEU A 3 -9.57 -9.16 -4.86
CA LEU A 3 -8.16 -8.74 -4.85
C LEU A 3 -7.37 -9.43 -3.73
N SER A 4 -8.01 -9.74 -2.61
CA SER A 4 -7.36 -10.38 -1.45
C SER A 4 -6.91 -11.82 -1.70
N LYS A 5 -7.42 -12.46 -2.76
CA LYS A 5 -7.04 -13.82 -3.16
C LYS A 5 -5.90 -13.87 -4.17
N LYS A 6 -5.44 -12.71 -4.65
CA LYS A 6 -4.26 -12.65 -5.51
C LYS A 6 -3.00 -12.79 -4.64
N LYS A 7 -2.00 -13.49 -5.16
CA LYS A 7 -0.68 -13.56 -4.54
C LYS A 7 0.28 -12.60 -5.22
N CYS A 8 1.04 -11.89 -4.41
CA CYS A 8 2.17 -11.12 -4.91
C CYS A 8 3.21 -12.07 -5.52
N VAL A 9 3.69 -11.72 -6.71
CA VAL A 9 4.90 -12.32 -7.28
C VAL A 9 6.11 -11.49 -6.84
N SER A 10 7.24 -12.16 -6.60
CA SER A 10 8.45 -11.48 -6.13
C SER A 10 8.85 -10.34 -7.07
N CYS A 11 9.05 -9.15 -6.49
CA CYS A 11 9.40 -7.92 -7.18
C CYS A 11 10.76 -7.99 -7.92
N GLN A 12 11.57 -9.03 -7.66
CA GLN A 12 12.87 -9.25 -8.30
C GLN A 12 12.77 -10.02 -9.63
N SER A 13 11.57 -10.43 -10.04
CA SER A 13 11.38 -11.08 -11.34
C SER A 13 11.64 -10.08 -12.47
N LYS A 14 12.51 -10.46 -13.42
CA LYS A 14 12.90 -9.63 -14.57
C LYS A 14 11.75 -9.25 -15.50
N ASP A 15 10.62 -9.93 -15.37
CA ASP A 15 9.47 -9.79 -16.27
C ASP A 15 8.37 -8.86 -15.73
N ILE A 16 8.58 -8.23 -14.55
CA ILE A 16 7.59 -7.35 -13.96
C ILE A 16 7.65 -5.98 -14.63
N LYS A 17 6.52 -5.58 -15.22
CA LYS A 17 6.31 -4.24 -15.78
C LYS A 17 5.46 -3.41 -14.82
N THR A 18 5.69 -2.10 -14.84
CA THR A 18 4.81 -1.15 -14.17
C THR A 18 3.40 -1.24 -14.74
N MET A 19 2.41 -1.10 -13.87
CA MET A 19 1.02 -1.02 -14.28
C MET A 19 0.78 0.34 -14.96
N SER A 20 -0.03 0.37 -16.02
CA SER A 20 -0.45 1.64 -16.60
C SER A 20 -1.41 2.36 -15.67
N GLU A 21 -1.47 3.68 -15.76
CA GLU A 21 -2.34 4.50 -14.93
C GLU A 21 -3.83 4.17 -15.17
N GLU A 22 -4.21 3.86 -16.41
CA GLU A 22 -5.57 3.47 -16.77
C GLU A 22 -5.98 2.17 -16.08
N ALA A 23 -5.13 1.14 -16.16
CA ALA A 23 -5.37 -0.14 -15.50
C ALA A 23 -5.41 0.01 -13.97
N ALA A 24 -4.55 0.87 -13.41
CA ALA A 24 -4.57 1.17 -11.98
C ALA A 24 -5.88 1.85 -11.56
N LYS A 25 -6.39 2.82 -12.35
CA LYS A 25 -7.68 3.49 -12.10
C LYS A 25 -8.87 2.55 -12.17
N GLU A 26 -8.88 1.59 -13.08
CA GLU A 26 -9.93 0.55 -13.14
C GLU A 26 -9.95 -0.31 -11.87
N LEU A 27 -8.78 -0.75 -11.40
CA LEU A 27 -8.68 -1.54 -10.17
C LEU A 27 -9.01 -0.73 -8.91
N LEU A 28 -8.68 0.57 -8.90
CA LEU A 28 -8.96 1.48 -7.78
C LEU A 28 -10.46 1.54 -7.44
N GLN A 29 -11.34 1.34 -8.42
CA GLN A 29 -12.80 1.30 -8.20
C GLN A 29 -13.23 0.18 -7.23
N GLN A 30 -12.41 -0.86 -7.05
CA GLN A 30 -12.68 -1.96 -6.11
C GLN A 30 -12.23 -1.63 -4.68
N ILE A 31 -11.46 -0.56 -4.48
CA ILE A 31 -10.89 -0.13 -3.19
C ILE A 31 -11.08 1.39 -3.00
N PRO A 32 -12.33 1.87 -2.88
CA PRO A 32 -12.68 3.30 -3.04
C PRO A 32 -12.07 4.26 -2.01
N ASP A 33 -11.57 3.74 -0.88
CA ASP A 33 -10.91 4.54 0.15
C ASP A 33 -9.42 4.79 -0.12
N TRP A 34 -8.89 4.25 -1.22
CA TRP A 34 -7.50 4.41 -1.63
C TRP A 34 -7.38 5.45 -2.73
N SER A 35 -6.23 6.11 -2.77
CA SER A 35 -5.88 7.04 -3.85
C SER A 35 -4.56 6.64 -4.50
N ILE A 36 -4.33 7.15 -5.71
CA ILE A 36 -3.05 7.03 -6.41
C ILE A 36 -2.28 8.34 -6.19
N LEU A 37 -1.04 8.23 -5.74
CA LEU A 37 -0.08 9.32 -5.70
C LEU A 37 0.93 9.16 -6.85
N HIS A 38 1.28 10.28 -7.46
CA HIS A 38 2.37 10.38 -8.40
C HIS A 38 3.55 11.08 -7.72
N GLU A 39 4.62 10.33 -7.47
CA GLU A 39 5.83 10.86 -6.84
C GLU A 39 7.05 10.25 -7.52
N ASP A 40 8.00 11.10 -7.93
CA ASP A 40 9.25 10.70 -8.61
C ASP A 40 9.06 9.78 -9.83
N GLY A 41 7.97 10.00 -10.58
CA GLY A 41 7.62 9.18 -11.75
C GLY A 41 7.07 7.80 -11.40
N LYS A 42 6.78 7.53 -10.12
CA LYS A 42 6.19 6.28 -9.63
C LYS A 42 4.73 6.48 -9.24
N LEU A 43 3.93 5.46 -9.56
CA LEU A 43 2.56 5.31 -9.09
C LEU A 43 2.57 4.60 -7.74
N LYS A 44 2.11 5.29 -6.70
CA LYS A 44 1.96 4.74 -5.35
C LYS A 44 0.50 4.67 -4.96
N LEU A 45 0.09 3.60 -4.27
CA LEU A 45 -1.20 3.57 -3.60
C LEU A 45 -1.07 4.18 -2.22
N HIS A 46 -1.96 5.11 -1.90
CA HIS A 46 -2.01 5.82 -0.64
C HIS A 46 -3.34 5.61 0.05
N ARG A 47 -3.29 5.49 1.38
CA ARG A 47 -4.49 5.60 2.22
C ARG A 47 -4.14 6.16 3.59
N SER A 48 -5.09 6.88 4.18
CA SER A 48 -4.98 7.42 5.54
C SER A 48 -6.18 7.02 6.41
N TRP A 49 -5.92 6.92 7.70
CA TRP A 49 -6.86 6.57 8.75
C TRP A 49 -6.60 7.42 9.99
N LYS A 50 -7.68 7.87 10.62
CA LYS A 50 -7.62 8.50 11.94
C LYS A 50 -7.89 7.48 13.03
N VAL A 51 -6.90 7.23 13.88
CA VAL A 51 -7.02 6.30 15.01
C VAL A 51 -7.41 7.04 16.30
N LYS A 52 -7.89 6.30 17.29
CA LYS A 52 -8.37 6.90 18.56
C LYS A 52 -7.24 7.31 19.51
N SER A 53 -6.03 6.77 19.33
CA SER A 53 -4.87 7.07 20.17
C SER A 53 -3.56 6.69 19.48
N PHE A 54 -2.44 7.23 19.97
CA PHE A 54 -1.10 6.87 19.51
C PHE A 54 -0.81 5.37 19.60
N LYS A 55 -1.17 4.74 20.72
CA LYS A 55 -1.03 3.29 20.91
C LYS A 55 -1.79 2.49 19.84
N LYS A 56 -3.01 2.92 19.48
CA LYS A 56 -3.78 2.28 18.41
C LYS A 56 -3.12 2.42 17.04
N GLY A 57 -2.41 3.52 16.80
CA GLY A 57 -1.59 3.67 15.59
C GLY A 57 -0.46 2.64 15.53
N LEU A 58 0.26 2.45 16.64
CA LEU A 58 1.34 1.45 16.71
C LEU A 58 0.82 0.00 16.58
N GLU A 59 -0.30 -0.33 17.23
CA GLU A 59 -0.95 -1.64 17.07
C GLU A 59 -1.37 -1.89 15.61
N PHE A 60 -1.86 -0.84 14.93
CA PHE A 60 -2.24 -0.95 13.53
C PHE A 60 -1.03 -1.20 12.62
N PHE A 61 0.11 -0.54 12.89
CA PHE A 61 1.37 -0.83 12.18
C PHE A 61 1.88 -2.25 12.40
N ALA A 62 1.77 -2.80 13.61
CA ALA A 62 2.16 -4.18 13.86
C ALA A 62 1.37 -5.16 12.97
N CYS A 63 0.04 -4.99 12.88
CA CYS A 63 -0.78 -5.81 11.99
C CYS A 63 -0.39 -5.68 10.51
N ILE A 64 -0.06 -4.47 10.05
CA ILE A 64 0.39 -4.25 8.67
C ILE A 64 1.77 -4.89 8.45
N GLY A 65 2.67 -4.79 9.42
CA GLY A 65 4.00 -5.40 9.38
C GLY A 65 3.94 -6.92 9.22
N ASP A 66 3.12 -7.59 10.04
CA ASP A 66 2.93 -9.04 9.95
C ASP A 66 2.43 -9.47 8.55
N LEU A 67 1.51 -8.69 7.97
CA LEU A 67 1.01 -8.93 6.61
C LEU A 67 2.08 -8.68 5.54
N ALA A 68 2.83 -7.58 5.68
CA ALA A 68 3.90 -7.21 4.74
C ALA A 68 5.00 -8.28 4.67
N GLU A 69 5.40 -8.83 5.82
CA GLU A 69 6.37 -9.93 5.89
C GLU A 69 5.83 -11.22 5.25
N SER A 70 4.55 -11.55 5.52
CA SER A 70 3.90 -12.73 4.90
C SER A 70 3.80 -12.61 3.38
N GLU A 71 3.59 -11.41 2.84
CA GLU A 71 3.48 -11.14 1.40
C GLU A 71 4.84 -10.81 0.75
N GLY A 72 5.88 -10.57 1.55
CA GLY A 72 7.20 -10.16 1.06
C GLY A 72 7.20 -8.80 0.34
N HIS A 73 6.30 -7.89 0.73
CA HIS A 73 6.14 -6.58 0.13
C HIS A 73 5.87 -5.53 1.20
N HIS A 74 6.81 -4.59 1.34
CA HIS A 74 6.86 -3.69 2.49
C HIS A 74 6.35 -2.30 2.08
N PRO A 75 5.30 -1.78 2.74
CA PRO A 75 4.85 -0.41 2.54
C PRO A 75 5.66 0.59 3.38
N ASP A 76 5.57 1.86 3.00
CA ASP A 76 5.96 2.97 3.85
C ASP A 76 4.81 3.30 4.82
N LEU A 77 5.13 3.37 6.12
CA LEU A 77 4.18 3.59 7.21
C LEU A 77 4.44 4.93 7.90
N HIS A 78 3.42 5.78 7.99
CA HIS A 78 3.54 7.13 8.54
C HIS A 78 2.55 7.36 9.68
N LEU A 79 3.05 7.81 10.83
CA LEU A 79 2.23 8.23 11.96
C LEU A 79 2.43 9.72 12.21
N VAL A 80 1.49 10.52 11.70
CA VAL A 80 1.54 11.98 11.74
C VAL A 80 0.60 12.52 12.81
N GLY A 81 1.07 13.50 13.59
CA GLY A 81 0.23 14.19 14.57
C GLY A 81 -0.47 13.23 15.55
N TRP A 82 0.26 12.20 16.02
CA TRP A 82 -0.13 11.16 16.99
C TRP A 82 -1.33 10.25 16.65
N ASN A 83 -2.19 10.58 15.68
CA ASN A 83 -3.36 9.76 15.34
C ASN A 83 -3.68 9.63 13.85
N ASN A 84 -2.91 10.25 12.97
CA ASN A 84 -3.09 10.05 11.55
C ASN A 84 -2.12 8.97 11.09
N VAL A 85 -2.64 7.76 10.88
CA VAL A 85 -1.89 6.68 10.25
C VAL A 85 -2.11 6.79 8.75
N SER A 86 -1.03 6.84 7.97
CA SER A 86 -1.11 6.65 6.53
C SER A 86 -0.10 5.64 6.04
N LEU A 87 -0.38 5.11 4.85
CA LEU A 87 0.40 4.09 4.19
C LEU A 87 0.57 4.46 2.73
N ASP A 88 1.79 4.33 2.24
CA ASP A 88 2.14 4.34 0.83
C ASP A 88 2.70 2.99 0.42
N ILE A 89 2.21 2.41 -0.68
CA ILE A 89 2.70 1.11 -1.16
C ILE A 89 2.89 1.13 -2.68
N TRP A 90 4.05 0.65 -3.10
CA TRP A 90 4.43 0.48 -4.49
C TRP A 90 5.56 -0.54 -4.60
N THR A 91 5.83 -1.01 -5.82
CA THR A 91 6.94 -1.93 -6.05
C THR A 91 8.27 -1.19 -6.11
N HIS A 92 9.10 -1.25 -5.07
CA HIS A 92 10.39 -0.55 -5.02
C HIS A 92 11.35 -0.89 -6.17
N ALA A 93 11.29 -2.12 -6.68
CA ALA A 93 12.19 -2.63 -7.71
C ALA A 93 11.96 -2.01 -9.10
N ILE A 94 10.83 -1.33 -9.32
CA ILE A 94 10.45 -0.70 -10.60
C ILE A 94 9.94 0.73 -10.42
#